data_AF-A0A167I2M7-F1
#
_entry.id   AF-A0A167I2M7-F1
#
_cell.length_a   1.000
_cell.length_b   1.000
_cell.length_c   1.000
_cell.angle_alpha   90.00
_cell.angle_beta   90.00
_cell.angle_gamma   90.00
#
_symmetry.space_group_name_H-M   'P 1'
#
loop_
_entity.id
_entity.type
_entity.pdbx_description
1 polymer ?
#
loop_
_entity_poly.entity_id
_entity_poly.type
_entity_poly.pdbx_seq_one_letter_code
_entity_poly.pdbx_strand_id
1 'polypeptide(L)'
;MIKCKGTLRIKKIRQSRNGAFCIADLSTDFGEFKVKDPLLDQFEEGEYQGTLWIHEIYLSQYISYGKAVTELRARLHDLQIDSEDRKQVRKPEQSEPDPIDEVPTPQVPSKPKAAWPNPAKRSDWASVKGNKLGSSMAGTPDKPVEGGPETTTPPEKVRAAVNEANVATEMFSHELAELIDQHQIVKLDPTVDRVLLRAQTAALRGKGYSFDAKQQAWIYQVT
;
A
#
# COMPACT_ATOMS: atom_id res chain seq x y z
N MET A 1 -2.32 -22.05 -1.68
CA MET A 1 -0.91 -21.71 -1.39
C MET A 1 -0.03 -22.40 -2.41
N ILE A 2 0.72 -21.64 -3.20
CA ILE A 2 1.59 -22.12 -4.28
C ILE A 2 3.04 -22.00 -3.79
N LYS A 3 3.77 -23.11 -3.76
CA LYS A 3 5.20 -23.11 -3.44
C LYS A 3 6.01 -23.06 -4.73
N CYS A 4 6.88 -22.06 -4.86
CA CYS A 4 7.71 -21.90 -6.06
C CYS A 4 9.09 -21.37 -5.71
N LYS A 5 10.07 -21.63 -6.58
CA LYS A 5 11.36 -20.95 -6.52
C LYS A 5 11.31 -19.74 -7.45
N GLY A 6 11.93 -18.65 -7.02
CA GLY A 6 11.90 -17.43 -7.80
C GLY A 6 12.97 -16.45 -7.37
N THR A 7 13.05 -15.38 -8.15
CA THR A 7 13.91 -14.23 -7.88
C THR A 7 13.02 -13.03 -7.57
N LEU A 8 13.20 -12.44 -6.39
CA LEU A 8 12.58 -11.23 -5.92
C LEU A 8 13.54 -10.06 -6.14
N ARG A 9 13.20 -9.15 -7.05
CA ARG A 9 13.92 -7.89 -7.20
C ARG A 9 13.22 -6.80 -6.39
N ILE A 10 13.71 -6.57 -5.19
CA ILE A 10 13.14 -5.60 -4.26
C ILE A 10 13.66 -4.21 -4.62
N LYS A 11 12.74 -3.26 -4.76
CA LYS A 11 13.00 -1.84 -5.02
C LYS A 11 12.43 -0.99 -3.91
N LYS A 12 13.20 -0.01 -3.47
CA LYS A 12 12.79 0.94 -2.44
C LYS A 12 12.33 2.25 -3.07
N ILE A 13 11.03 2.50 -3.02
CA ILE A 13 10.44 3.74 -3.50
C ILE A 13 10.44 4.77 -2.37
N ARG A 14 11.18 5.87 -2.58
CA ARG A 14 11.32 6.96 -1.60
C ARG A 14 10.42 8.17 -1.87
N GLN A 15 9.70 8.18 -2.99
CA GLN A 15 8.92 9.33 -3.47
C GLN A 15 7.47 9.35 -2.94
N SER A 16 7.12 8.52 -1.97
CA SER A 16 5.77 8.52 -1.38
C SER A 16 5.61 9.58 -0.30
N ARG A 17 4.40 10.12 -0.20
CA ARG A 17 3.96 11.02 0.88
C ARG A 17 3.93 10.32 2.25
N ASN A 18 3.77 9.00 2.28
CA ASN A 18 3.62 8.18 3.48
C ASN A 18 4.91 7.43 3.87
N GLY A 19 6.07 7.95 3.44
CA GLY A 19 7.38 7.38 3.74
C GLY A 19 7.85 6.35 2.71
N ALA A 20 9.11 5.92 2.84
CA ALA A 20 9.69 4.98 1.88
C ALA A 20 9.08 3.58 2.04
N PHE A 21 8.77 2.94 0.91
CA PHE A 21 8.20 1.60 0.88
C PHE A 21 8.95 0.69 -0.09
N CYS A 22 8.85 -0.60 0.14
CA CYS A 22 9.47 -1.60 -0.71
C CYS A 22 8.40 -2.33 -1.53
N ILE A 23 8.76 -2.59 -2.77
CA ILE A 23 8.01 -3.40 -3.72
C ILE A 23 8.96 -4.41 -4.32
N ALA A 24 8.44 -5.51 -4.85
CA ALA A 24 9.27 -6.47 -5.56
C ALA A 24 8.68 -6.87 -6.90
N ASP A 25 9.56 -7.04 -7.88
CA ASP A 25 9.25 -7.79 -9.09
C ASP A 25 9.62 -9.24 -8.82
N LEU A 26 8.62 -10.11 -8.78
CA LEU A 26 8.78 -11.55 -8.59
C LEU A 26 8.85 -12.24 -9.96
N SER A 27 10.01 -12.83 -10.28
CA SER A 27 10.21 -13.68 -11.45
C SER A 27 10.21 -15.15 -11.04
N THR A 28 9.31 -15.93 -11.63
CA THR A 28 9.15 -17.38 -11.42
C THR A 28 9.14 -18.11 -12.76
N ASP A 29 9.19 -19.43 -12.73
CA ASP A 29 9.11 -20.31 -13.91
C ASP A 29 7.77 -20.19 -14.67
N PHE A 30 6.69 -19.85 -13.98
CA PHE A 30 5.36 -19.70 -14.59
C PHE A 30 4.94 -18.24 -14.83
N GLY A 31 5.79 -17.25 -14.56
CA GLY A 31 5.51 -15.86 -14.91
C GLY A 31 6.19 -14.81 -14.02
N GLU A 32 5.89 -13.55 -14.33
CA GLU A 32 6.34 -12.37 -13.58
C GLU A 32 5.15 -11.68 -12.88
N PHE A 33 5.33 -11.35 -11.61
CA PHE A 33 4.29 -10.79 -10.76
C PHE A 33 4.82 -9.59 -9.96
N LYS A 34 3.98 -8.58 -9.76
CA LYS A 34 4.25 -7.48 -8.84
C LYS A 34 3.90 -7.88 -7.42
N VAL A 35 4.81 -7.70 -6.48
CA VAL A 35 4.59 -7.95 -5.05
C VAL A 35 4.64 -6.63 -4.31
N LYS A 36 3.53 -6.28 -3.66
CA LYS A 36 3.36 -5.04 -2.87
C LYS A 36 3.03 -5.36 -1.42
N ASP A 37 3.58 -6.45 -0.90
CA ASP A 37 3.31 -6.98 0.43
C ASP A 37 4.01 -6.15 1.53
N PRO A 38 3.36 -5.87 2.68
CA PRO A 38 3.98 -5.20 3.82
C PRO A 38 5.29 -5.84 4.28
N LEU A 39 5.42 -7.17 4.19
CA LEU A 39 6.64 -7.87 4.63
C LEU A 39 7.90 -7.34 3.94
N LEU A 40 7.78 -6.84 2.72
CA LEU A 40 8.91 -6.33 1.93
C LEU A 40 9.49 -5.04 2.49
N ASP A 41 8.73 -4.27 3.28
CA ASP A 41 9.18 -2.98 3.84
C ASP A 41 10.35 -3.15 4.83
N GLN A 42 10.55 -4.36 5.37
CA GLN A 42 11.70 -4.73 6.21
C GLN A 42 12.98 -4.93 5.37
N PHE A 43 12.84 -5.35 4.12
CA PHE A 43 13.96 -5.66 3.23
C PHE A 43 14.64 -4.40 2.70
N GLU A 44 15.87 -4.58 2.22
CA GLU A 44 16.59 -3.56 1.48
C GLU A 44 16.46 -3.76 -0.03
N GLU A 45 16.75 -2.71 -0.78
CA GLU A 45 16.80 -2.78 -2.23
C GLU A 45 17.91 -3.74 -2.69
N GLY A 46 17.55 -4.70 -3.54
CA GLY A 46 18.45 -5.77 -3.95
C GLY A 46 17.74 -6.89 -4.71
N GLU A 47 18.52 -7.86 -5.17
CA GLU A 47 18.03 -9.08 -5.76
C GLU A 47 18.15 -10.23 -4.76
N TYR A 48 17.03 -10.92 -4.49
CA TYR A 48 16.95 -12.01 -3.54
C TYR A 48 16.44 -13.25 -4.25
N GLN A 49 17.16 -14.36 -4.12
CA GLN A 49 16.77 -15.65 -4.67
C GLN A 49 16.36 -16.58 -3.55
N GLY A 50 15.24 -17.28 -3.75
CA GLY A 50 14.71 -18.12 -2.69
C GLY A 50 13.47 -18.91 -3.06
N THR A 51 12.93 -19.56 -2.04
CA THR A 51 11.66 -20.29 -2.11
C THR A 51 10.55 -19.42 -1.55
N LEU A 52 9.42 -19.36 -2.25
CA LEU A 52 8.30 -18.46 -1.99
C LEU A 52 7.02 -19.25 -1.84
N TRP A 53 6.19 -18.82 -0.89
CA TRP A 53 4.85 -19.34 -0.68
C TRP A 53 3.86 -18.25 -1.03
N ILE A 54 3.26 -18.36 -2.22
CA ILE A 54 2.27 -17.41 -2.71
C ILE A 54 0.90 -17.82 -2.16
N HIS A 55 0.21 -16.89 -1.52
CA HIS A 55 -1.17 -17.08 -1.05
C HIS A 55 -2.14 -17.10 -2.23
N GLU A 56 -2.13 -16.03 -3.03
CA GLU A 56 -2.96 -15.84 -4.21
C GLU A 56 -2.25 -15.00 -5.28
N ILE A 57 -2.64 -15.21 -6.54
CA ILE A 57 -2.25 -14.36 -7.67
C ILE A 57 -3.54 -13.74 -8.21
N TYR A 58 -3.59 -12.42 -8.30
CA TYR A 58 -4.78 -11.68 -8.66
C TYR A 58 -4.47 -10.51 -9.59
N LEU A 59 -5.45 -10.15 -10.41
CA LEU A 59 -5.37 -8.96 -11.26
C LEU A 59 -5.74 -7.74 -10.41
N SER A 60 -4.86 -6.74 -10.38
CA SER A 60 -5.09 -5.47 -9.69
C SER A 60 -5.15 -4.34 -10.70
N GLN A 61 -6.15 -3.47 -10.57
CA GLN A 61 -6.32 -2.30 -11.41
C GLN A 61 -6.40 -1.04 -10.56
N TYR A 62 -5.61 -0.05 -10.92
CA TYR A 62 -5.65 1.28 -10.32
C TYR A 62 -5.58 2.36 -11.39
N ILE A 63 -6.01 3.57 -11.04
CA ILE A 63 -5.95 4.73 -11.92
C ILE A 63 -4.91 5.70 -11.34
N SER A 64 -3.95 6.10 -12.17
CA SER A 64 -2.91 7.07 -11.80
C SER A 64 -2.56 7.97 -12.98
N TYR A 65 -2.42 9.28 -12.73
CA TYR A 65 -2.16 10.29 -13.77
C TYR A 65 -3.08 10.20 -15.00
N GLY A 66 -4.37 9.89 -14.79
CA GLY A 66 -5.35 9.72 -15.86
C GLY A 66 -5.19 8.44 -16.69
N LYS A 67 -4.30 7.52 -16.30
CA LYS A 67 -4.08 6.22 -16.94
C LYS A 67 -4.62 5.10 -16.05
N ALA A 68 -5.39 4.18 -16.63
CA ALA A 68 -5.75 2.92 -15.97
C ALA A 68 -4.61 1.92 -16.14
N VAL A 69 -4.02 1.47 -15.03
CA VAL A 69 -2.94 0.50 -14.99
C VAL A 69 -3.50 -0.82 -14.47
N THR A 70 -3.16 -1.91 -15.16
CA THR A 70 -3.57 -3.27 -14.78
C THR A 70 -2.32 -4.13 -14.63
N GLU A 71 -2.18 -4.78 -13.48
CA GLU A 71 -1.00 -5.57 -13.13
C GLU A 71 -1.40 -6.92 -12.52
N LEU A 72 -0.62 -7.96 -12.80
CA LEU A 72 -0.71 -9.23 -12.08
C LEU A 72 0.07 -9.10 -10.77
N ARG A 73 -0.63 -9.25 -9.64
CA ARG A 73 -0.05 -9.17 -8.30
C ARG A 73 -0.07 -10.52 -7.62
N ALA A 74 0.98 -10.80 -6.87
CA ALA A 74 1.05 -11.95 -5.99
C ALA A 74 1.04 -11.48 -4.53
N ARG A 75 0.16 -12.05 -3.70
CA ARG A 75 0.27 -11.94 -2.25
C ARG A 75 1.16 -13.03 -1.72
N LEU A 76 2.18 -12.67 -0.96
CA LEU A 76 3.05 -13.64 -0.33
C LEU A 76 2.43 -14.06 1.01
N HIS A 77 2.53 -15.34 1.32
CA HIS A 77 2.28 -15.84 2.66
C HIS A 77 3.58 -15.89 3.45
N ASP A 78 4.63 -16.41 2.82
CA ASP A 78 5.95 -16.56 3.43
C ASP A 78 7.03 -16.61 2.34
N LEU A 79 8.28 -16.38 2.72
CA LEU A 79 9.44 -16.49 1.84
C LEU A 79 10.65 -17.02 2.60
N GLN A 80 11.54 -17.70 1.90
CA GLN A 80 12.81 -18.17 2.42
C GLN A 80 13.91 -17.77 1.43
N ILE A 81 14.86 -16.95 1.87
CA ILE A 81 15.97 -16.47 1.04
C ILE A 81 17.15 -17.43 1.13
N ASP A 82 17.60 -17.90 -0.03
CA ASP A 82 18.80 -18.74 -0.17
C ASP A 82 20.03 -17.87 -0.46
N SER A 83 19.89 -16.89 -1.37
CA SER A 83 20.96 -16.00 -1.80
C SER A 83 20.48 -14.55 -1.81
N GLU A 84 21.33 -13.64 -1.31
CA GLU A 84 21.13 -12.18 -1.43
C GLU A 84 22.25 -11.57 -2.28
N ASP A 85 21.88 -10.75 -3.24
CA ASP A 85 22.79 -9.86 -3.97
C ASP A 85 22.28 -8.42 -3.77
N ARG A 86 22.90 -7.71 -2.82
CA ARG A 86 22.63 -6.28 -2.55
C ARG A 86 23.27 -5.42 -3.63
N LYS A 87 22.85 -5.60 -4.88
CA LYS A 87 23.14 -4.67 -5.98
C LYS A 87 22.02 -3.66 -6.09
N GLN A 88 22.38 -2.40 -6.33
CA GLN A 88 21.40 -1.40 -6.74
C GLN A 88 20.71 -1.87 -8.02
N VAL A 89 19.40 -2.12 -7.90
CA VAL A 89 18.58 -2.48 -9.05
C VAL A 89 18.51 -1.25 -9.96
N ARG A 90 18.74 -1.44 -11.26
CA ARG A 90 18.67 -0.33 -12.23
C ARG A 90 17.33 0.39 -12.10
N LYS A 91 17.37 1.72 -11.98
CA LYS A 91 16.19 2.59 -11.81
C LYS A 91 15.10 2.24 -12.84
N PRO A 92 13.88 1.86 -12.42
CA PRO A 92 12.75 1.86 -13.33
C PRO A 92 12.33 3.30 -13.65
N GLU A 93 12.04 3.56 -14.91
CA GLU A 93 11.68 4.89 -15.45
C GLU A 93 10.24 5.32 -15.11
N GLN A 94 9.48 4.49 -14.39
CA GLN A 94 8.07 4.75 -14.05
C GLN A 94 7.90 4.81 -12.53
N SER A 95 7.45 5.96 -12.03
CA SER A 95 7.08 6.16 -10.64
C SER A 95 5.88 5.27 -10.28
N GLU A 96 6.11 4.22 -9.49
CA GLU A 96 5.00 3.39 -8.98
C GLU A 96 4.34 4.10 -7.78
N PRO A 97 3.00 4.18 -7.74
CA PRO A 97 2.28 4.80 -6.63
C PRO A 97 2.40 3.95 -5.35
N ASP A 98 2.30 4.62 -4.19
CA ASP A 98 2.31 3.94 -2.89
C ASP A 98 1.08 3.04 -2.78
N PRO A 99 1.26 1.75 -2.43
CA PRO A 99 0.17 0.83 -2.18
C PRO A 99 -0.89 1.33 -1.18
N ILE A 100 -0.54 2.27 -0.28
CA ILE A 100 -1.48 2.89 0.67
C ILE A 100 -2.43 3.88 -0.03
N ASP A 101 -1.95 4.59 -1.04
CA ASP A 101 -2.72 5.64 -1.73
C ASP A 101 -3.53 5.09 -2.92
N GLU A 102 -3.35 3.81 -3.25
CA GLU A 102 -4.09 3.14 -4.33
C GLU A 102 -5.55 2.95 -3.95
N VAL A 103 -6.43 3.80 -4.48
CA VAL A 103 -7.88 3.59 -4.41
C VAL A 103 -8.24 2.45 -5.36
N PRO A 104 -8.75 1.30 -4.87
CA PRO A 104 -9.22 0.24 -5.75
C PRO A 104 -10.34 0.80 -6.61
N THR A 105 -10.28 0.56 -7.92
CA THR A 105 -11.41 0.91 -8.78
C THR A 105 -12.60 0.07 -8.30
N PRO A 106 -13.76 0.66 -7.98
CA PRO A 106 -14.93 -0.12 -7.56
C PRO A 106 -15.26 -1.13 -8.65
N GLN A 107 -15.11 -2.43 -8.35
CA GLN A 107 -15.67 -3.46 -9.20
C GLN A 107 -17.17 -3.25 -9.17
N VAL A 108 -17.74 -2.81 -10.29
CA VAL A 108 -19.18 -2.70 -10.43
C VAL A 108 -19.72 -4.11 -10.15
N PRO A 109 -20.53 -4.32 -9.10
CA PRO A 109 -21.02 -5.66 -8.80
C PRO A 109 -21.74 -6.15 -10.06
N SER A 110 -21.27 -7.26 -10.62
CA SER A 110 -22.01 -7.96 -11.66
C SER A 110 -23.33 -8.34 -11.03
N LYS A 111 -24.38 -7.55 -11.29
CA LYS A 111 -25.74 -7.93 -10.94
C LYS A 111 -25.91 -9.37 -11.43
N PRO A 112 -26.41 -10.30 -10.60
CA PRO A 112 -26.74 -11.63 -11.10
C PRO A 112 -27.59 -11.42 -12.34
N LYS A 113 -27.23 -12.10 -13.44
CA LYS A 113 -28.03 -12.10 -14.67
C LYS A 113 -29.47 -12.35 -14.26
N ALA A 114 -30.29 -11.30 -14.26
CA ALA A 114 -31.72 -11.46 -14.20
C ALA A 114 -32.06 -12.40 -15.35
N ALA A 115 -32.63 -13.56 -15.03
CA ALA A 115 -33.12 -14.51 -16.01
C ALA A 115 -33.90 -13.70 -17.05
N TRP A 116 -33.52 -13.85 -18.33
CA TRP A 116 -34.17 -13.13 -19.41
C TRP A 116 -35.69 -13.30 -19.27
N PRO A 117 -36.47 -12.21 -19.21
CA PRO A 117 -37.91 -12.35 -19.26
C PRO A 117 -38.26 -12.97 -20.61
N ASN A 118 -38.94 -14.12 -20.54
CA ASN A 118 -39.50 -14.84 -21.67
C ASN A 118 -40.25 -13.84 -22.58
N PRO A 119 -40.02 -13.80 -23.91
CA PRO A 119 -40.64 -12.78 -24.76
C PRO A 119 -42.13 -13.10 -24.98
N ALA A 120 -42.96 -12.75 -24.01
CA ALA A 120 -44.40 -12.80 -24.12
C ALA A 120 -44.92 -11.42 -24.56
N LYS A 121 -45.31 -11.38 -25.84
CA LYS A 121 -46.16 -10.37 -26.50
C LYS A 121 -45.52 -9.00 -26.76
N ARG A 122 -45.22 -8.77 -28.05
CA ARG A 122 -45.09 -7.43 -28.65
C ARG A 122 -46.38 -6.66 -28.32
N SER A 123 -46.28 -5.63 -27.49
CA SER A 123 -47.35 -4.63 -27.37
C SER A 123 -47.18 -3.62 -28.49
N ASP A 124 -48.24 -3.48 -29.28
CA ASP A 124 -48.37 -2.59 -30.43
C ASP A 124 -47.92 -1.15 -30.13
N TRP A 125 -47.04 -0.65 -30.99
CA TRP A 125 -46.48 0.70 -31.00
C TRP A 125 -47.50 1.81 -31.35
N ALA A 126 -48.80 1.52 -31.29
CA ALA A 126 -49.88 2.42 -31.66
C ALA A 126 -50.55 3.03 -30.43
N SER A 127 -49.81 3.81 -29.63
CA SER A 127 -50.44 4.83 -28.76
C SER A 127 -49.44 5.93 -28.37
N VAL A 128 -49.02 6.70 -29.37
CA VAL A 128 -48.43 8.03 -29.16
C VAL A 128 -49.56 9.06 -29.18
N LYS A 129 -49.95 9.55 -28.01
CA LYS A 129 -50.60 10.85 -27.75
C LYS A 129 -50.28 11.17 -26.29
N GLY A 130 -49.79 12.33 -25.85
CA GLY A 130 -49.49 13.63 -26.42
C GLY A 130 -49.13 14.53 -25.21
N ASN A 131 -48.23 15.49 -25.44
CA ASN A 131 -47.76 16.59 -24.57
C ASN A 131 -48.41 16.83 -23.19
N LYS A 132 -47.56 17.15 -22.20
CA LYS A 132 -47.69 18.45 -21.52
C LYS A 132 -46.36 19.00 -21.00
N LEU A 133 -45.97 20.09 -21.63
CA LEU A 133 -44.97 21.08 -21.23
C LEU A 133 -45.52 21.88 -20.04
N GLY A 134 -44.71 22.12 -19.01
CA GLY A 134 -45.03 23.00 -17.88
C GLY A 134 -43.77 23.73 -17.42
N SER A 135 -43.76 25.03 -17.64
CA SER A 135 -42.68 25.99 -17.41
C SER A 135 -42.86 26.70 -16.06
N SER A 136 -41.75 26.98 -15.35
CA SER A 136 -41.50 28.24 -14.61
C SER A 136 -40.11 28.16 -13.97
N MET A 137 -39.09 28.83 -14.50
CA MET A 137 -38.64 30.19 -14.15
C MET A 137 -38.30 30.40 -12.67
N ALA A 138 -37.01 30.63 -12.39
CA ALA A 138 -36.46 31.94 -11.96
C ALA A 138 -35.31 31.81 -10.93
N GLY A 139 -34.19 32.50 -11.18
CA GLY A 139 -33.37 33.11 -10.12
C GLY A 139 -31.91 32.65 -9.98
N THR A 140 -31.01 33.25 -10.76
CA THR A 140 -29.64 33.65 -10.35
C THR A 140 -29.70 35.16 -9.98
N PRO A 141 -28.71 35.85 -9.35
CA PRO A 141 -27.29 35.51 -9.11
C PRO A 141 -26.62 35.98 -7.78
N ASP A 142 -25.34 35.61 -7.64
CA ASP A 142 -24.15 36.30 -7.10
C ASP A 142 -23.93 36.78 -5.63
N LYS A 143 -22.72 36.40 -5.15
CA LYS A 143 -21.83 36.92 -4.08
C LYS A 143 -21.59 38.45 -4.19
N PRO A 144 -21.08 39.21 -3.18
CA PRO A 144 -19.85 38.92 -2.41
C PRO A 144 -19.75 39.49 -0.96
N VAL A 145 -18.76 39.03 -0.18
CA VAL A 145 -18.26 39.79 0.99
C VAL A 145 -16.74 39.64 1.08
N GLU A 146 -16.05 40.76 0.89
CA GLU A 146 -14.65 41.03 1.28
C GLU A 146 -14.56 41.36 2.78
N GLY A 147 -13.43 41.04 3.40
CA GLY A 147 -13.05 41.61 4.70
C GLY A 147 -12.09 40.70 5.49
N GLY A 148 -10.78 40.91 5.34
CA GLY A 148 -9.84 40.65 6.44
C GLY A 148 -9.80 41.87 7.38
N PRO A 149 -8.85 41.99 8.33
CA PRO A 149 -7.83 41.05 8.82
C PRO A 149 -8.00 40.77 10.33
N GLU A 150 -7.22 39.86 10.92
CA GLU A 150 -6.59 40.05 12.25
C GLU A 150 -5.80 38.81 12.72
N THR A 151 -4.48 39.01 12.69
CA THR A 151 -3.42 38.51 13.57
C THR A 151 -3.85 37.83 14.86
N THR A 152 -3.35 36.61 15.12
CA THR A 152 -2.77 36.21 16.43
C THR A 152 -1.98 34.89 16.29
N THR A 153 -0.66 34.98 16.17
CA THR A 153 0.28 34.03 16.82
C THR A 153 0.41 34.50 18.28
N PRO A 154 0.57 33.65 19.32
CA PRO A 154 1.75 32.76 19.53
C PRO A 154 1.40 31.49 20.39
N PRO A 155 2.34 30.79 21.06
CA PRO A 155 3.48 29.99 20.58
C PRO A 155 3.44 28.53 21.16
N GLU A 156 3.32 27.48 20.34
CA GLU A 156 3.33 26.08 20.83
C GLU A 156 4.74 25.47 20.82
N LYS A 157 5.70 26.16 21.42
CA LYS A 157 7.11 25.73 21.51
C LYS A 157 7.43 24.95 22.80
N VAL A 158 6.47 24.18 23.32
CA VAL A 158 6.63 23.40 24.56
C VAL A 158 6.21 21.92 24.44
N ARG A 159 5.88 21.41 23.25
CA ARG A 159 5.50 19.98 23.08
C ARG A 159 6.60 19.06 22.54
N ALA A 160 7.78 19.57 22.25
CA ALA A 160 8.82 18.80 21.54
C ALA A 160 9.76 17.96 22.43
N ALA A 161 9.51 17.82 23.74
CA ALA A 161 10.45 17.11 24.64
C ALA A 161 9.82 16.04 25.55
N VAL A 162 8.52 15.72 25.41
CA VAL A 162 7.84 14.72 26.27
C VAL A 162 7.30 13.51 25.51
N ASN A 163 7.44 13.46 24.17
CA ASN A 163 6.86 12.38 23.36
C ASN A 163 7.85 11.35 22.78
N GLU A 164 9.16 11.45 23.01
CA GLU A 164 10.10 10.44 22.49
C GLU A 164 10.13 9.16 23.34
N ALA A 165 9.89 9.27 24.65
CA ALA A 165 9.93 8.11 25.56
C ALA A 165 8.62 7.29 25.58
N ASN A 166 7.46 7.91 25.36
CA ASN A 166 6.17 7.21 25.40
C ASN A 166 5.72 6.64 24.03
N VAL A 167 6.23 7.17 22.92
CA VAL A 167 5.86 6.67 21.58
C VAL A 167 6.54 5.32 21.27
N ALA A 168 7.75 5.09 21.80
CA ALA A 168 8.44 3.81 21.64
C ALA A 168 7.70 2.64 22.31
N THR A 169 7.03 2.90 23.45
CA THR A 169 6.28 1.90 24.22
C THR A 169 4.90 1.57 23.61
N GLU A 170 4.35 2.44 22.76
CA GLU A 170 3.10 2.16 22.04
C GLU A 170 3.34 1.43 20.70
N MET A 171 4.51 1.60 20.08
CA MET A 171 4.80 1.00 18.77
C MET A 171 5.28 -0.45 18.85
N PHE A 172 5.92 -0.85 19.96
CA PHE A 172 6.38 -2.22 20.18
C PHE A 172 5.59 -2.85 21.34
N SER A 173 5.28 -4.14 21.25
CA SER A 173 4.80 -4.86 22.42
C SER A 173 5.87 -4.83 23.53
N HIS A 174 5.46 -4.93 24.80
CA HIS A 174 6.38 -4.88 25.94
C HIS A 174 7.54 -5.89 25.81
N GLU A 175 7.25 -7.09 25.29
CA GLU A 175 8.26 -8.13 25.03
C GLU A 175 9.29 -7.71 23.99
N LEU A 176 8.84 -7.11 22.87
CA LEU A 176 9.76 -6.61 21.84
C LEU A 176 10.57 -5.42 22.36
N ALA A 177 9.97 -4.54 23.15
CA ALA A 177 10.69 -3.41 23.75
C ALA A 177 11.83 -3.89 24.67
N GLU A 178 11.58 -4.90 25.51
CA GLU A 178 12.60 -5.48 26.38
C GLU A 178 13.75 -6.13 25.58
N LEU A 179 13.43 -6.87 24.51
CA LEU A 179 14.45 -7.43 23.61
C LEU A 179 15.29 -6.34 22.93
N ILE A 180 14.63 -5.24 22.52
CA ILE A 180 15.30 -4.10 21.89
C ILE A 180 16.30 -3.46 22.85
N ASP A 181 15.88 -3.24 24.11
CA ASP A 181 16.70 -2.62 25.16
C ASP A 181 17.88 -3.52 25.58
N GLN A 182 17.71 -4.84 25.47
CA GLN A 182 18.76 -5.83 25.71
C GLN A 182 19.64 -6.12 24.48
N HIS A 183 19.46 -5.39 23.37
CA HIS A 183 20.19 -5.61 22.12
C HIS A 183 20.09 -7.05 21.55
N GLN A 184 18.97 -7.74 21.82
CA GLN A 184 18.72 -9.08 21.33
C GLN A 184 18.14 -9.11 19.91
N ILE A 185 18.08 -10.29 19.30
CA ILE A 185 17.49 -10.49 17.97
C ILE A 185 15.98 -10.24 18.05
N VAL A 186 15.46 -9.40 17.16
CA VAL A 186 14.05 -9.01 17.12
C VAL A 186 13.38 -9.50 15.84
N LYS A 187 12.18 -10.08 15.95
CA LYS A 187 11.34 -10.43 14.79
C LYS A 187 10.07 -9.59 14.82
N LEU A 188 9.80 -8.90 13.72
CA LEU A 188 8.56 -8.16 13.54
C LEU A 188 7.49 -9.07 12.94
N ASP A 189 6.25 -8.89 13.37
CA ASP A 189 5.11 -9.58 12.77
C ASP A 189 4.73 -8.91 11.44
N PRO A 190 4.89 -9.60 10.29
CA PRO A 190 4.57 -9.04 8.99
C PRO A 190 3.05 -8.92 8.73
N THR A 191 2.20 -9.49 9.58
CA THR A 191 0.73 -9.43 9.45
C THR A 191 0.13 -8.13 9.97
N VAL A 192 0.94 -7.33 10.67
CA VAL A 192 0.56 -6.01 11.19
C VAL A 192 0.33 -5.02 10.04
N ASP A 193 -0.48 -3.98 10.29
CA ASP A 193 -0.73 -2.93 9.31
C ASP A 193 0.58 -2.31 8.80
N ARG A 194 0.60 -2.01 7.49
CA ARG A 194 1.78 -1.55 6.78
C ARG A 194 2.35 -0.27 7.36
N VAL A 195 1.49 0.65 7.82
CA VAL A 195 1.92 1.92 8.41
C VAL A 195 2.71 1.68 9.70
N LEU A 196 2.19 0.80 10.56
CA LEU A 196 2.84 0.45 11.82
C LEU A 196 4.14 -0.32 11.58
N LEU A 197 4.15 -1.28 10.66
CA LEU A 197 5.37 -2.03 10.30
C LEU A 197 6.48 -1.11 9.76
N ARG A 198 6.13 -0.10 8.96
CA ARG A 198 7.07 0.94 8.49
C ARG A 198 7.64 1.75 9.65
N ALA A 199 6.79 2.17 10.60
CA ALA A 199 7.23 2.91 11.78
C ALA A 199 8.17 2.08 12.66
N GLN A 200 7.83 0.81 12.93
CA GLN A 200 8.66 -0.13 13.68
C GLN A 200 10.03 -0.35 13.00
N THR A 201 10.03 -0.60 11.69
CA THR A 201 11.24 -0.74 10.87
C THR A 201 12.13 0.50 10.96
N ALA A 202 11.54 1.70 10.86
CA ALA A 202 12.28 2.95 10.95
C ALA A 202 12.88 3.17 12.35
N ALA A 203 12.13 2.85 13.40
CA ALA A 203 12.60 2.93 14.78
C ALA A 203 13.77 1.97 15.06
N LEU A 204 13.69 0.72 14.58
CA LEU A 204 14.78 -0.26 14.72
C LEU A 204 16.06 0.20 14.02
N ARG A 205 15.95 0.72 12.79
CA ARG A 205 17.11 1.30 12.07
C ARG A 205 17.72 2.48 12.83
N GLY A 206 16.88 3.35 13.40
CA GLY A 206 17.34 4.48 14.23
C GLY A 206 18.07 4.05 15.49
N LYS A 207 17.75 2.86 16.03
CA LYS A 207 18.42 2.23 17.17
C LYS A 207 19.67 1.43 16.80
N GLY A 208 20.09 1.39 15.53
CA GLY A 208 21.30 0.66 15.11
C GLY A 208 21.08 -0.81 14.74
N TYR A 209 19.83 -1.25 14.56
CA TYR A 209 19.54 -2.59 14.04
C TYR A 209 19.62 -2.65 12.52
N SER A 210 20.14 -3.78 12.02
CA SER A 210 20.13 -4.13 10.60
C SER A 210 19.25 -5.36 10.38
N PHE A 211 18.56 -5.42 9.25
CA PHE A 211 17.72 -6.55 8.88
C PHE A 211 18.54 -7.61 8.14
N ASP A 212 18.49 -8.85 8.63
CA ASP A 212 19.02 -10.03 7.95
C ASP A 212 17.88 -10.72 7.19
N ALA A 213 17.97 -10.71 5.86
CA ALA A 213 16.98 -11.30 4.97
C ALA A 213 16.89 -12.83 5.05
N LYS A 214 17.99 -13.51 5.43
CA LYS A 214 18.02 -14.97 5.54
C LYS A 214 17.33 -15.44 6.81
N GLN A 215 17.55 -14.74 7.92
CA GLN A 215 16.94 -15.05 9.21
C GLN A 215 15.58 -14.37 9.41
N GLN A 216 15.24 -13.42 8.53
CA GLN A 216 14.08 -12.52 8.65
C GLN A 216 14.00 -11.91 10.04
N ALA A 217 15.14 -11.42 10.51
CA ALA A 217 15.29 -10.92 11.86
C ALA A 217 16.16 -9.67 11.87
N TRP A 218 15.90 -8.83 12.86
CA TRP A 218 16.63 -7.61 13.13
C TRP A 218 17.74 -7.91 14.12
N ILE A 219 18.97 -7.60 13.73
CA ILE A 219 20.18 -7.86 14.50
C ILE A 219 20.82 -6.51 14.85
N TYR A 220 21.07 -6.29 16.14
CA TYR A 220 21.77 -5.10 16.59
C TYR A 220 23.21 -5.11 16.07
N GLN A 221 23.59 -4.05 15.35
CA GLN A 221 24.97 -3.89 14.88
C GLN A 221 25.69 -2.99 15.87
N VAL A 222 26.61 -3.58 16.64
CA VAL A 222 27.55 -2.79 17.44
C VAL A 222 28.48 -2.09 16.45
N THR A 223 28.25 -0.79 16.23
CA THR A 223 29.13 0.06 15.43
C THR A 223 30.25 0.61 16.30
#